data_AF-A0A828XWF9-F1
#
_entry.id   AF-A0A828XWF9-F1
#
_cell.length_a   1.000
_cell.length_b   1.000
_cell.length_c   1.000
_cell.angle_alpha   90.00
_cell.angle_beta   90.00
_cell.angle_gamma   90.00
#
_symmetry.space_group_name_H-M   'P 1'
#
loop_
_entity.id
_entity.type
_entity.pdbx_description
1 polymer ?
#
loop_
_entity_poly.entity_id
_entity_poly.type
_entity_poly.pdbx_seq_one_letter_code
_entity_poly.pdbx_strand_id
1 'polypeptide(L)'
;MGLKLIFCITIFSFNLLTGAESPVSEKQERINNVEYNETLKYKTTFLRKPPCCPLSRICEANSSVVRPLNPEGNIQYTYDSFSGAENSLGKLVRIEDSNQNKTFSYDKLGRVKKETRVILATTEGNPLPTETAGPYITETRYDLLSRVTRIDYPEHPISHGRMRACYNYGTAGYISGIS
;
A
#
# COMPACT_ATOMS: atom_id res chain seq x y z
N MET A 1 -24.84 -53.33 6.06
CA MET A 1 -23.90 -52.20 6.26
C MET A 1 -22.78 -52.27 5.22
N GLY A 2 -23.05 -51.94 3.95
CA GLY A 2 -22.09 -52.22 2.87
C GLY A 2 -21.98 -51.18 1.76
N LEU A 3 -22.80 -50.12 1.74
CA LEU A 3 -22.81 -49.15 0.64
C LEU A 3 -22.21 -47.79 1.00
N LYS A 4 -22.23 -47.41 2.29
CA LYS A 4 -21.59 -46.17 2.78
C LYS A 4 -20.06 -46.27 2.87
N LEU A 5 -19.53 -47.47 3.07
CA LEU A 5 -18.07 -47.70 3.19
C LEU A 5 -17.38 -47.66 1.82
N ILE A 6 -18.08 -48.07 0.74
CA ILE A 6 -17.55 -48.06 -0.63
C ILE A 6 -17.41 -46.61 -1.14
N PHE A 7 -18.36 -45.73 -0.80
CA PHE A 7 -18.32 -44.31 -1.21
C PHE A 7 -17.16 -43.53 -0.56
N CYS A 8 -16.72 -43.93 0.64
CA CYS A 8 -15.56 -43.32 1.29
C CYS A 8 -14.23 -43.78 0.69
N ILE A 9 -14.14 -45.03 0.22
CA ILE A 9 -12.92 -45.57 -0.37
C ILE A 9 -12.68 -44.98 -1.76
N THR A 10 -13.74 -44.69 -2.53
CA THR A 10 -13.60 -44.07 -3.87
C THR A 10 -13.21 -42.59 -3.80
N ILE A 11 -13.67 -41.81 -2.81
CA ILE A 11 -13.26 -40.40 -2.65
C ILE A 11 -11.80 -40.30 -2.19
N PHE A 12 -11.33 -41.24 -1.36
CA PHE A 12 -9.93 -41.27 -0.91
C PHE A 12 -8.97 -41.67 -2.05
N SER A 13 -9.40 -42.54 -2.98
CA SER A 13 -8.59 -42.93 -4.13
C SER A 13 -8.49 -41.87 -5.24
N PHE A 14 -9.49 -40.99 -5.41
CA PHE A 14 -9.38 -39.85 -6.33
C PHE A 14 -8.37 -38.78 -5.87
N ASN A 15 -8.08 -38.68 -4.57
CA ASN A 15 -7.04 -37.77 -4.05
C ASN A 15 -5.63 -38.35 -4.15
N LEU A 16 -5.47 -39.66 -4.33
CA LEU A 16 -4.15 -40.30 -4.54
C LEU A 16 -3.75 -40.40 -6.02
N LEU A 17 -4.69 -40.27 -6.97
CA LEU A 17 -4.43 -40.41 -8.40
C LEU A 17 -4.14 -39.09 -9.12
N THR A 18 -4.39 -37.95 -8.46
CA THR A 18 -3.86 -36.65 -8.89
C THR A 18 -2.66 -36.33 -8.00
N GLY A 19 -1.49 -36.77 -8.43
CA GLY A 19 -0.21 -36.35 -7.86
C GLY A 19 -0.03 -34.85 -8.00
N ALA A 20 -0.54 -34.11 -7.01
CA ALA A 20 -0.09 -32.75 -6.74
C ALA A 20 1.11 -32.87 -5.81
N GLU A 21 2.29 -33.09 -6.38
CA GLU A 21 3.53 -32.95 -5.63
C GLU A 21 3.65 -31.52 -5.14
N SER A 22 3.72 -31.36 -3.81
CA SER A 22 4.00 -30.09 -3.19
C SER A 22 5.43 -29.65 -3.55
N PRO A 23 5.65 -28.45 -4.12
CA PRO A 23 6.97 -27.97 -4.54
C PRO A 23 7.93 -27.68 -3.37
N VAL A 24 7.53 -28.04 -2.14
CA VAL A 24 8.30 -27.85 -0.90
C VAL A 24 9.38 -28.93 -0.72
N SER A 25 9.18 -30.14 -1.26
CA SER A 25 10.10 -31.27 -1.04
C SER A 25 11.40 -31.15 -1.86
N GLU A 26 11.33 -30.78 -3.14
CA GLU A 26 12.51 -30.64 -4.02
C GLU A 26 13.52 -29.59 -3.52
N LYS A 27 13.07 -28.60 -2.73
CA LYS A 27 13.98 -27.61 -2.16
C LYS A 27 14.78 -28.12 -0.98
N GLN A 28 14.34 -29.16 -0.28
CA GLN A 28 14.99 -29.61 0.95
C GLN A 28 16.21 -30.49 0.68
N GLU A 29 16.18 -31.35 -0.34
CA GLU A 29 17.32 -32.23 -0.66
C GLU A 29 18.54 -31.49 -1.21
N ARG A 30 18.36 -30.30 -1.79
CA ARG A 30 19.46 -29.50 -2.34
C ARG A 30 20.26 -28.72 -1.28
N ILE A 31 19.82 -28.73 -0.02
CA ILE A 31 20.43 -27.93 1.07
C ILE A 31 21.54 -28.70 1.81
N ASN A 32 21.53 -30.04 1.76
CA ASN A 32 22.38 -30.86 2.64
C ASN A 32 23.85 -30.97 2.23
N ASN A 33 24.28 -30.40 1.10
CA ASN A 33 25.66 -30.51 0.60
C ASN A 33 26.44 -29.19 0.54
N VAL A 34 25.95 -28.11 1.17
CA VAL A 34 26.71 -26.87 1.25
C VAL A 34 27.40 -26.81 2.61
N GLU A 35 28.67 -27.23 2.62
CA GLU A 35 29.59 -27.01 3.74
C GLU A 35 29.81 -25.50 3.91
N TYR A 36 29.31 -24.95 5.02
CA TYR A 36 29.52 -23.54 5.33
C TYR A 36 30.83 -23.38 6.08
N ASN A 37 31.88 -22.97 5.37
CA ASN A 37 33.00 -22.29 5.99
C ASN A 37 32.99 -20.81 5.59
N GLU A 38 33.42 -19.99 6.55
CA GLU A 38 33.56 -18.53 6.50
C GLU A 38 32.35 -17.69 6.92
N THR A 39 32.43 -17.21 8.17
CA THR A 39 31.68 -16.06 8.71
C THR A 39 31.78 -14.85 7.79
N LEU A 40 30.73 -14.61 6.99
CA LEU A 40 30.63 -13.46 6.09
C LEU A 40 30.67 -12.15 6.89
N LYS A 41 31.77 -11.43 6.73
CA LYS A 41 32.15 -10.21 7.45
C LYS A 41 31.44 -8.93 6.97
N TYR A 42 30.24 -9.04 6.40
CA TYR A 42 29.47 -7.88 5.98
C TYR A 42 27.99 -8.01 6.38
N LYS A 43 27.53 -7.03 7.16
CA LYS A 43 26.12 -6.84 7.51
C LYS A 43 25.41 -6.28 6.29
N THR A 44 24.77 -7.14 5.50
CA THR A 44 23.92 -6.70 4.37
C THR A 44 22.67 -6.04 4.93
N THR A 45 22.69 -4.71 5.03
CA THR A 45 21.45 -3.96 5.17
C THR A 45 20.74 -4.09 3.83
N PHE A 46 19.61 -4.81 3.78
CA PHE A 46 18.78 -4.93 2.60
C PHE A 46 18.27 -3.54 2.18
N LEU A 47 19.06 -2.82 1.38
CA LEU A 47 18.62 -1.64 0.66
C LEU A 47 17.71 -2.15 -0.47
N ARG A 48 16.43 -2.37 -0.16
CA ARG A 48 15.43 -2.64 -1.20
C ARG A 48 15.25 -1.35 -1.99
N LYS A 49 15.79 -1.36 -3.22
CA LYS A 49 15.60 -0.34 -4.25
C LYS A 49 14.14 0.12 -4.24
N PRO A 50 13.84 1.43 -4.11
CA PRO A 50 12.47 1.91 -4.25
C PRO A 50 11.94 1.49 -5.63
N PRO A 51 10.63 1.21 -5.77
CA PRO A 51 10.04 0.74 -7.02
C PRO A 51 10.55 1.60 -8.19
N CYS A 52 11.19 0.94 -9.16
CA CYS A 52 11.84 1.58 -10.30
C CYS A 52 10.88 2.57 -10.96
N CYS A 53 11.34 3.82 -11.11
CA CYS A 53 10.69 4.80 -11.96
C CYS A 53 10.62 4.27 -13.41
N PRO A 54 9.59 4.64 -14.19
CA PRO A 54 9.51 4.28 -15.61
C PRO A 54 10.80 4.65 -16.33
N LEU A 55 11.35 3.68 -17.06
CA LEU A 55 12.59 3.77 -17.82
C LEU A 55 12.50 4.94 -18.82
N SER A 56 13.08 6.11 -18.51
CA SER A 56 13.58 7.11 -19.50
C SER A 56 14.09 8.44 -18.92
N ARG A 57 14.13 8.68 -17.59
CA ARG A 57 14.64 9.96 -17.06
C ARG A 57 15.58 9.79 -15.89
N ILE A 58 16.69 10.51 -15.96
CA ILE A 58 17.73 10.61 -14.92
C ILE A 58 17.04 11.15 -13.65
N CYS A 59 17.17 10.41 -12.55
CA CYS A 59 16.64 10.79 -11.24
C CYS A 59 17.82 11.08 -10.33
N GLU A 60 17.79 12.20 -9.60
CA GLU A 60 18.70 12.43 -8.48
C GLU A 60 18.11 11.71 -7.26
N ALA A 61 18.80 10.68 -6.79
CA ALA A 61 18.37 9.85 -5.68
C ALA A 61 19.28 10.07 -4.47
N ASN A 62 18.84 10.92 -3.55
CA ASN A 62 19.28 10.78 -2.15
C ASN A 62 18.35 9.73 -1.53
N SER A 63 18.85 8.79 -0.74
CA SER A 63 18.24 7.49 -0.36
C SER A 63 16.74 7.42 0.00
N SER A 64 16.03 8.54 0.14
CA SER A 64 14.60 8.62 0.48
C SER A 64 13.79 9.62 -0.38
N VAL A 65 14.43 10.34 -1.31
CA VAL A 65 13.81 11.39 -2.13
C VAL A 65 14.16 11.18 -3.60
N VAL A 66 13.14 11.19 -4.45
CA VAL A 66 13.30 11.06 -5.92
C VAL A 66 12.75 12.32 -6.58
N ARG A 67 13.55 12.90 -7.48
CA ARG A 67 13.18 14.05 -8.32
C ARG A 67 13.37 13.70 -9.81
N PRO A 68 12.38 13.88 -10.68
CA PRO A 68 12.59 13.88 -12.12
C PRO A 68 13.34 15.15 -12.55
N LEU A 69 14.32 15.05 -13.45
CA LEU A 69 15.16 16.18 -13.92
C LEU A 69 14.59 16.86 -15.17
N ASN A 70 13.40 17.48 -15.09
CA ASN A 70 12.78 18.17 -16.22
C ASN A 70 12.48 19.67 -15.90
N PRO A 71 12.38 20.55 -16.92
CA PRO A 71 12.06 21.96 -16.72
C PRO A 71 10.58 22.26 -16.44
N GLU A 72 9.67 21.30 -16.63
CA GLU A 72 8.23 21.49 -16.39
C GLU A 72 7.79 20.71 -15.13
N GLY A 73 7.72 21.42 -14.00
CA GLY A 73 7.14 20.93 -12.75
C GLY A 73 7.88 19.74 -12.14
N ASN A 74 8.89 20.01 -11.33
CA ASN A 74 9.59 18.96 -10.58
C ASN A 74 8.69 18.42 -9.45
N ILE A 75 7.92 17.37 -9.73
CA ILE A 75 7.18 16.64 -8.69
C ILE A 75 8.19 15.84 -7.83
N GLN A 76 8.23 16.12 -6.53
CA GLN A 76 9.13 15.44 -5.60
C GLN A 76 8.40 14.35 -4.84
N TYR A 77 8.98 13.15 -4.82
CA TYR A 77 8.47 12.00 -4.08
C TYR A 77 9.37 11.72 -2.87
N THR A 78 8.78 11.52 -1.70
CA THR A 78 9.48 11.12 -0.47
C THR A 78 8.98 9.77 0.00
N TYR A 79 9.88 8.87 0.37
CA TYR A 79 9.59 7.53 0.85
C TYR A 79 10.08 7.33 2.29
N ASP A 80 9.62 6.24 2.92
CA ASP A 80 10.08 5.67 4.19
C ASP A 80 9.79 6.47 5.46
N SER A 81 10.03 7.78 5.47
CA SER A 81 9.90 8.60 6.66
C SER A 81 9.49 10.03 6.35
N PHE A 82 8.51 10.52 7.11
CA PHE A 82 8.08 11.91 7.13
C PHE A 82 7.44 12.19 8.49
N SER A 83 7.52 13.43 8.96
CA SER A 83 6.92 13.80 10.25
C SER A 83 5.41 13.53 10.25
N GLY A 84 4.95 12.76 11.24
CA GLY A 84 3.54 12.37 11.35
C GLY A 84 3.09 11.24 10.42
N ALA A 85 3.98 10.66 9.60
CA ALA A 85 3.66 9.47 8.81
C ALA A 85 3.72 8.20 9.68
N GLU A 86 2.64 7.42 9.68
CA GLU A 86 2.57 6.13 10.37
C GLU A 86 2.85 4.95 9.42
N ASN A 87 3.52 3.90 9.93
CA ASN A 87 3.78 2.64 9.21
C ASN A 87 4.38 2.83 7.80
N SER A 88 5.35 3.76 7.70
CA SER A 88 5.84 4.32 6.44
C SER A 88 7.01 3.58 5.78
N LEU A 89 7.64 2.61 6.46
CA LEU A 89 8.82 1.92 5.95
C LEU A 89 8.51 1.22 4.61
N GLY A 90 9.27 1.56 3.57
CA GLY A 90 9.09 1.08 2.20
C GLY A 90 7.91 1.70 1.45
N LYS A 91 7.35 2.82 1.92
CA LYS A 91 6.12 3.42 1.39
C LYS A 91 6.30 4.89 0.99
N LEU A 92 5.46 5.35 0.06
CA LEU A 92 5.40 6.75 -0.36
C LEU A 92 4.73 7.60 0.72
N VAL A 93 5.46 8.49 1.36
CA VAL A 93 4.93 9.31 2.46
C VAL A 93 4.56 10.73 2.05
N ARG A 94 5.13 11.22 0.95
CA ARG A 94 4.88 12.60 0.50
C ARG A 94 5.05 12.77 -1.01
N ILE A 95 4.17 13.55 -1.60
CA ILE A 95 4.26 14.07 -2.97
C ILE A 95 4.20 15.60 -2.86
N GLU A 96 5.17 16.28 -3.44
CA GLU A 96 5.15 17.74 -3.60
C GLU A 96 5.10 18.08 -5.07
N ASP A 97 4.16 18.94 -5.43
CA ASP A 97 3.90 19.43 -6.77
C ASP A 97 3.79 20.96 -6.69
N SER A 98 3.88 21.67 -7.81
CA SER A 98 3.76 23.13 -7.84
C SER A 98 2.39 23.64 -7.35
N ASN A 99 1.37 22.78 -7.46
CA ASN A 99 -0.03 23.15 -7.19
C ASN A 99 -0.57 22.53 -5.90
N GLN A 100 0.11 21.53 -5.33
CA GLN A 100 -0.40 20.82 -4.15
C GLN A 100 0.69 20.00 -3.47
N ASN A 101 0.50 19.78 -2.17
CA ASN A 101 1.29 18.84 -1.38
C ASN A 101 0.39 17.74 -0.83
N LYS A 102 0.82 16.48 -0.93
CA LYS A 102 0.11 15.33 -0.36
C LYS A 102 1.00 14.57 0.60
N THR A 103 0.48 14.19 1.74
CA THR A 103 1.14 13.29 2.69
C THR A 103 0.27 12.08 3.00
N PHE A 104 0.91 10.95 3.24
CA PHE A 104 0.24 9.67 3.44
C PHE A 104 0.68 9.03 4.75
N SER A 105 -0.25 8.33 5.38
CA SER A 105 0.00 7.45 6.52
C SER A 105 -0.70 6.14 6.31
N TYR A 106 -0.13 5.08 6.87
CA TYR A 106 -0.57 3.72 6.63
C TYR A 106 -1.07 3.06 7.91
N ASP A 107 -1.97 2.09 7.75
CA ASP A 107 -2.34 1.19 8.84
C ASP A 107 -1.27 0.10 9.05
N LYS A 108 -1.48 -0.74 10.06
CA LYS A 108 -0.55 -1.83 10.41
C LYS A 108 -0.40 -2.89 9.33
N LEU A 109 -1.33 -2.95 8.36
CA LEU A 109 -1.26 -3.85 7.21
C LEU A 109 -0.66 -3.16 5.97
N GLY A 110 -0.23 -1.89 6.11
CA GLY A 110 0.44 -1.14 5.06
C GLY A 110 -0.49 -0.53 4.01
N ARG A 111 -1.78 -0.37 4.31
CA ARG A 111 -2.80 0.29 3.47
C ARG A 111 -2.96 1.75 3.88
N VAL A 112 -3.39 2.63 2.97
CA VAL A 112 -3.50 4.07 3.24
C VAL A 112 -4.59 4.34 4.26
N LYS A 113 -4.21 4.73 5.48
CA LYS A 113 -5.11 5.09 6.58
C LYS A 113 -5.54 6.55 6.50
N LYS A 114 -4.64 7.43 6.09
CA LYS A 114 -4.86 8.88 6.07
C LYS A 114 -4.08 9.50 4.91
N GLU A 115 -4.76 10.33 4.14
CA GLU A 115 -4.18 11.24 3.15
C GLU A 115 -4.46 12.67 3.59
N THR A 116 -3.44 13.52 3.61
CA THR A 116 -3.61 14.97 3.83
C THR A 116 -3.14 15.70 2.60
N ARG A 117 -3.99 16.55 2.03
CA ARG A 117 -3.71 17.35 0.84
C ARG A 117 -3.80 18.83 1.17
N VAL A 118 -2.80 19.60 0.77
CA VAL A 118 -2.80 21.06 0.82
C VAL A 118 -2.77 21.56 -0.61
N ILE A 119 -3.69 22.44 -0.97
CA ILE A 119 -3.73 23.06 -2.29
C ILE A 119 -2.93 24.35 -2.20
N LEU A 120 -1.93 24.49 -3.07
CA LEU A 120 -1.14 25.71 -3.19
C LEU A 120 -1.88 26.62 -4.18
N ALA A 121 -2.07 27.89 -3.82
CA ALA A 121 -2.82 28.83 -4.66
C ALA A 121 -2.20 28.91 -6.06
N THR A 122 -3.01 28.70 -7.09
CA THR A 122 -2.55 28.65 -8.48
C THR A 122 -3.25 29.70 -9.32
N THR A 123 -2.43 30.49 -10.03
CA THR A 123 -2.73 31.55 -11.00
C THR A 123 -2.61 32.97 -10.44
N GLU A 124 -1.61 33.71 -10.95
CA GLU A 124 -1.50 35.16 -10.75
C GLU A 124 -2.77 35.84 -11.28
N GLY A 125 -3.51 36.52 -10.39
CA GLY A 125 -4.76 37.21 -10.72
C GLY A 125 -6.03 36.59 -10.13
N ASN A 126 -6.00 35.34 -9.65
CA ASN A 126 -7.09 34.74 -8.88
C ASN A 126 -6.57 33.73 -7.84
N PRO A 127 -5.92 34.21 -6.77
CA PRO A 127 -5.44 33.34 -5.72
C PRO A 127 -6.62 32.63 -5.06
N LEU A 128 -6.45 31.34 -4.78
CA LEU A 128 -7.37 30.59 -3.95
C LEU A 128 -7.52 31.32 -2.60
N PRO A 129 -8.74 31.56 -2.09
CA PRO A 129 -8.92 32.15 -0.76
C PRO A 129 -8.07 31.39 0.27
N THR A 130 -7.37 32.11 1.15
CA THR A 130 -6.47 31.49 2.14
C THR A 130 -7.17 30.40 2.95
N GLU A 131 -8.47 30.60 3.23
CA GLU A 131 -9.33 29.66 3.95
C GLU A 131 -9.58 28.33 3.21
N THR A 132 -9.44 28.29 1.88
CA THR A 132 -9.68 27.09 1.08
C THR A 132 -8.40 26.39 0.63
N ALA A 133 -7.22 26.85 1.04
CA ALA A 133 -5.96 26.11 0.83
C ALA A 133 -5.97 24.74 1.53
N GLY A 134 -6.68 24.64 2.66
CA GLY A 134 -6.86 23.42 3.44
C GLY A 134 -5.60 22.99 4.21
N PRO A 135 -5.79 22.11 5.20
CA PRO A 135 -5.49 20.71 4.91
C PRO A 135 -6.78 19.91 4.68
N TYR A 136 -6.91 19.33 3.49
CA TYR A 136 -7.94 18.36 3.16
C TYR A 136 -7.51 16.98 3.64
N ILE A 137 -8.07 16.53 4.75
CA ILE A 137 -7.72 15.26 5.38
C ILE A 137 -8.80 14.23 5.06
N THR A 138 -8.41 13.17 4.37
CA THR A 138 -9.25 11.98 4.15
C THR A 138 -8.72 10.83 5.00
N GLU A 139 -9.57 10.21 5.81
CA GLU A 139 -9.20 9.02 6.57
C GLU A 139 -10.01 7.81 6.10
N THR A 140 -9.33 6.70 5.82
CA THR A 140 -9.93 5.47 5.35
C THR A 140 -9.70 4.36 6.35
N ARG A 141 -10.76 3.62 6.69
CA ARG A 141 -10.70 2.42 7.50
C ARG A 141 -11.07 1.20 6.68
N TYR A 142 -10.45 0.09 7.04
CA TYR A 142 -10.62 -1.17 6.35
C TYR A 142 -10.88 -2.29 7.36
N ASP A 143 -11.52 -3.34 6.91
CA ASP A 143 -11.56 -4.61 7.63
C ASP A 143 -10.28 -5.44 7.40
N LEU A 144 -10.23 -6.66 7.94
CA LEU A 144 -9.08 -7.57 7.76
C LEU A 144 -8.99 -8.13 6.33
N LEU A 145 -10.07 -8.08 5.55
CA LEU A 145 -10.11 -8.50 4.15
C LEU A 145 -9.73 -7.37 3.18
N SER A 146 -9.26 -6.23 3.69
CA SER A 146 -8.87 -5.05 2.91
C SER A 146 -10.00 -4.39 2.14
N ARG A 147 -11.23 -4.55 2.60
CA ARG A 147 -12.38 -3.81 2.09
C ARG A 147 -12.56 -2.53 2.91
N VAL A 148 -12.96 -1.44 2.25
CA VAL A 148 -13.17 -0.14 2.89
C VAL A 148 -14.44 -0.18 3.73
N THR A 149 -14.35 0.05 5.03
CA THR A 149 -15.52 0.08 5.93
C THR A 149 -15.96 1.49 6.28
N ARG A 150 -15.05 2.47 6.21
CA ARG A 150 -15.36 3.88 6.45
C ARG A 150 -14.42 4.80 5.66
N ILE A 151 -14.98 5.86 5.10
CA ILE A 151 -14.24 7.03 4.60
C ILE A 151 -14.75 8.27 5.33
N ASP A 152 -13.85 8.93 6.04
CA ASP A 152 -14.04 10.27 6.59
C ASP A 152 -13.51 11.27 5.56
N TYR A 153 -14.41 12.01 4.91
CA TYR A 153 -14.03 13.01 3.92
C TYR A 153 -13.54 14.29 4.58
N PRO A 154 -12.76 15.11 3.86
CA PRO A 154 -12.30 16.40 4.35
C PRO A 154 -13.45 17.28 4.82
N GLU A 155 -13.17 18.05 5.87
CA GLU A 155 -14.05 19.14 6.28
C GLU A 155 -14.13 20.19 5.18
N HIS A 156 -15.34 20.64 4.85
CA HIS A 156 -15.52 21.70 3.86
C HIS A 156 -15.00 23.02 4.44
N PRO A 157 -14.08 23.72 3.74
CA PRO A 157 -13.34 24.85 4.31
C PRO A 157 -14.21 26.07 4.70
N ILE A 158 -15.39 26.22 4.10
CA ILE A 158 -16.27 27.38 4.34
C ILE A 158 -17.44 27.03 5.26
N SER A 159 -18.10 25.91 5.00
CA SER A 159 -19.30 25.48 5.73
C SER A 159 -18.97 24.63 6.95
N HIS A 160 -17.71 24.22 7.10
CA HIS A 160 -17.25 23.27 8.11
C HIS A 160 -18.04 21.94 8.11
N GLY A 161 -18.76 21.66 7.03
CA GLY A 161 -19.52 20.43 6.84
C GLY A 161 -18.57 19.25 6.71
N ARG A 162 -18.94 18.13 7.34
CA ARG A 162 -18.18 16.88 7.27
C ARG A 162 -19.06 15.80 6.68
N MET A 163 -18.49 15.02 5.77
CA MET A 163 -19.14 13.87 5.17
C MET A 163 -18.41 12.60 5.59
N ARG A 164 -19.18 11.56 5.87
CA ARG A 164 -18.66 10.23 6.18
C ARG A 164 -19.46 9.22 5.38
N ALA A 165 -18.76 8.29 4.74
CA ALA A 165 -19.38 7.12 4.15
C ALA A 165 -18.99 5.89 4.98
N CYS A 166 -19.98 5.13 5.45
CA CYS A 166 -19.79 3.84 6.09
C CYS A 166 -20.33 2.74 5.17
N TYR A 167 -19.54 1.68 4.99
CA TYR A 167 -19.90 0.56 4.13
C TYR A 167 -20.10 -0.70 4.97
N ASN A 168 -21.26 -1.34 4.79
CA ASN A 168 -21.55 -2.64 5.36
C ASN A 168 -21.41 -3.71 4.28
N TYR A 169 -20.92 -4.88 4.67
CA TYR A 169 -20.74 -6.00 3.76
C TYR A 169 -21.53 -7.21 4.25
N GLY A 170 -22.21 -7.88 3.31
CA GLY A 170 -22.88 -9.15 3.56
C GLY A 170 -21.91 -10.33 3.64
N THR A 171 -22.43 -11.51 3.96
CA THR A 171 -21.65 -12.75 4.05
C THR A 171 -21.02 -13.16 2.72
N ALA A 172 -21.69 -12.87 1.61
CA ALA A 172 -21.17 -13.08 0.25
C ALA A 172 -20.10 -12.06 -0.17
N GLY A 173 -19.82 -11.05 0.66
CA GLY A 173 -18.76 -10.08 0.44
C GLY A 173 -19.16 -8.79 -0.30
N TYR A 174 -20.39 -8.71 -0.82
CA TYR A 174 -20.92 -7.51 -1.47
C TYR A 174 -21.33 -6.43 -0.47
N ILE A 175 -21.37 -5.18 -0.94
CA ILE A 175 -21.89 -4.05 -0.16
C ILE A 175 -23.38 -4.30 0.10
N SER A 176 -23.77 -4.35 1.36
CA SER A 176 -25.16 -4.51 1.81
C SER A 176 -25.81 -3.20 2.25
N GLY A 177 -25.03 -2.15 2.48
CA GLY A 177 -25.55 -0.84 2.84
C GLY A 177 -24.48 0.25 2.85
N ILE A 178 -24.93 1.49 2.64
CA ILE A 178 -24.12 2.71 2.71
C ILE A 178 -24.87 3.72 3.58
N SER A 179 -24.18 4.35 4.52
CA SER A 179 -24.74 5.37 5.41
C SER A 179 -23.75 6.49 5.70
#